data_AF-Q3YJ02-F1
#
_entry.id   AF-Q3YJ02-F1
#
_cell.length_a   1.000
_cell.length_b   1.000
_cell.length_c   1.000
_cell.angle_alpha   90.00
_cell.angle_beta   90.00
_cell.angle_gamma   90.00
#
_symmetry.space_group_name_H-M   'P 1'
#
loop_
_entity.id
_entity.type
_entity.pdbx_description
1 polymer ?
#
loop_
_entity_poly.entity_id
_entity_poly.type
_entity_poly.pdbx_seq_one_letter_code
_entity_poly.pdbx_strand_id
1 'polypeptide(L)'
;IVSLYFKEIISDALNKISPKYEILFLDHGKAKIYPFPKNLVERYRLARYISPSKNSKRTIIRTTGYIITQAGAKRLLEYAYPIRMPSDFLTGSLQMTHIRAYGIEPSCVFGGSHSEINEMEDRYN
;
A
#
# COMPACT_ATOMS: atom_id res chain seq x y z
N ILE A 1 -8.52 -11.84 4.50
CA ILE A 1 -8.39 -13.04 3.63
C ILE A 1 -7.13 -12.87 2.77
N VAL A 2 -6.41 -13.92 2.41
CA VAL A 2 -5.20 -13.81 1.55
C VAL A 2 -5.27 -14.80 0.38
N SER A 3 -4.47 -14.54 -0.65
CA SER A 3 -4.30 -15.46 -1.79
C SER A 3 -3.75 -16.82 -1.35
N LEU A 4 -4.11 -17.89 -2.06
CA LEU A 4 -3.57 -19.24 -1.85
C LEU A 4 -2.03 -19.27 -1.95
N TYR A 5 -1.47 -18.46 -2.87
CA TYR A 5 -0.04 -18.39 -3.16
C TYR A 5 0.66 -17.24 -2.45
N PHE A 6 0.11 -16.78 -1.32
CA PHE A 6 0.56 -15.56 -0.65
C PHE A 6 2.06 -15.60 -0.34
N LYS A 7 2.55 -16.72 0.20
CA LYS A 7 3.97 -16.84 0.60
C LYS A 7 4.90 -16.76 -0.62
N GLU A 8 4.56 -17.45 -1.71
CA GLU A 8 5.32 -17.48 -2.95
C GLU A 8 5.33 -16.10 -3.61
N ILE A 9 4.18 -15.43 -3.65
CA ILE A 9 4.03 -14.07 -4.19
C ILE A 9 4.90 -13.09 -3.41
N ILE A 10 4.87 -13.11 -2.08
CA ILE A 10 5.67 -12.20 -1.25
C ILE A 10 7.16 -12.48 -1.41
N SER A 11 7.57 -13.74 -1.37
CA SER A 11 8.98 -14.12 -1.54
C SER A 11 9.53 -13.65 -2.90
N ASP A 12 8.81 -13.94 -3.98
CA ASP A 12 9.20 -13.53 -5.33
C ASP A 12 9.20 -11.98 -5.48
N ALA A 13 8.22 -11.30 -4.89
CA ALA A 13 8.17 -9.84 -4.88
C ALA A 13 9.38 -9.24 -4.16
N LEU A 14 9.71 -9.71 -2.95
CA LEU A 14 10.84 -9.20 -2.16
C LEU A 14 12.19 -9.48 -2.81
N ASN A 15 12.33 -10.58 -3.57
CA ASN A 15 13.53 -10.86 -4.34
C ASN A 15 13.71 -9.94 -5.56
N LYS A 16 12.60 -9.47 -6.15
CA LYS A 16 12.61 -8.65 -7.38
C LYS A 16 12.44 -7.15 -7.12
N ILE A 17 12.01 -6.75 -5.94
CA ILE A 17 11.77 -5.34 -5.60
C ILE A 17 13.07 -4.56 -5.56
N SER A 18 13.00 -3.26 -5.86
CA SER A 18 14.19 -2.40 -5.71
C SER A 18 14.58 -2.35 -4.23
N PRO A 19 15.86 -2.46 -3.85
CA PRO A 19 16.29 -2.33 -2.44
C PRO A 19 16.02 -0.94 -1.87
N LYS A 20 15.68 0.02 -2.73
CA LYS A 20 15.29 1.39 -2.40
C LYS A 20 13.77 1.55 -2.19
N TYR A 21 12.97 0.49 -2.25
CA TYR A 21 11.55 0.60 -1.95
C TYR A 21 11.34 1.02 -0.49
N GLU A 22 10.18 1.62 -0.22
CA GLU A 22 9.83 2.04 1.14
C GLU A 22 8.53 1.42 1.62
N ILE A 23 7.58 1.22 0.71
CA ILE A 23 6.31 0.55 0.99
C ILE A 23 5.93 -0.37 -0.18
N LEU A 24 5.41 -1.54 0.15
CA LEU A 24 4.84 -2.51 -0.78
C LEU A 24 3.40 -2.78 -0.36
N PHE A 25 2.44 -2.31 -1.15
CA PHE A 25 1.02 -2.54 -0.95
C PHE A 25 0.66 -3.98 -1.32
N LEU A 26 0.05 -4.70 -0.38
CA LEU A 26 -0.47 -6.06 -0.60
C LEU A 26 -1.96 -6.05 -0.94
N ASP A 27 -2.58 -4.89 -0.70
CA ASP A 27 -3.74 -4.43 -1.43
C ASP A 27 -3.73 -2.91 -1.48
N HIS A 28 -4.45 -2.41 -2.45
CA HIS A 28 -4.46 -1.05 -2.90
C HIS A 28 -5.75 -0.82 -3.68
N GLY A 29 -6.22 0.42 -3.63
CA GLY A 29 -7.15 0.92 -4.63
C GLY A 29 -6.45 1.15 -5.98
N LYS A 30 -6.99 2.09 -6.76
CA LYS A 30 -6.39 2.49 -8.04
C LYS A 30 -5.11 3.29 -7.82
N ALA A 31 -4.01 2.86 -8.42
CA ALA A 31 -2.73 3.57 -8.43
C ALA A 31 -2.27 3.89 -9.86
N LYS A 32 -1.43 4.92 -10.03
CA LYS A 32 -0.75 5.16 -11.32
C LYS A 32 0.51 4.30 -11.36
N ILE A 33 0.56 3.36 -12.30
CA ILE A 33 1.64 2.37 -12.41
C ILE A 33 2.69 2.82 -13.44
N TYR A 34 3.96 2.58 -13.15
CA TYR A 34 5.06 2.77 -14.10
C TYR A 34 4.98 1.72 -15.23
N PRO A 35 5.23 2.10 -16.51
CA PRO A 35 5.22 1.14 -17.60
C PRO A 35 6.14 -0.07 -17.32
N PHE A 36 5.71 -1.26 -17.72
CA PHE A 36 6.47 -2.52 -17.56
C PHE A 36 6.68 -2.99 -16.10
N PRO A 37 5.59 -3.31 -15.36
CA PRO A 37 5.72 -3.97 -14.08
C PRO A 37 6.36 -5.36 -14.24
N LYS A 38 7.06 -5.83 -13.21
CA LYS A 38 7.75 -7.13 -13.27
C LYS A 38 6.76 -8.27 -13.05
N ASN A 39 6.92 -9.36 -13.77
CA ASN A 39 6.09 -10.55 -13.55
C ASN A 39 6.51 -11.26 -12.26
N LEU A 40 5.51 -11.71 -11.51
CA LEU A 40 5.63 -12.57 -10.35
C LEU A 40 5.01 -13.94 -10.65
N VAL A 41 5.15 -14.87 -9.71
CA VAL A 41 4.45 -16.16 -9.71
C VAL A 41 2.93 -15.98 -9.89
N GLU A 42 2.28 -16.99 -10.46
CA GLU A 42 0.81 -17.06 -10.57
C GLU A 42 0.17 -15.85 -11.28
N ARG A 43 0.90 -15.30 -12.27
CA ARG A 43 0.48 -14.13 -13.09
C ARG A 43 0.30 -12.83 -12.31
N TYR A 44 0.76 -12.77 -11.07
CA TYR A 44 0.86 -11.53 -10.33
C TYR A 44 1.95 -10.63 -10.93
N ARG A 45 1.90 -9.35 -10.60
CA ARG A 45 2.84 -8.36 -11.10
C ARG A 45 3.30 -7.47 -9.97
N LEU A 46 4.59 -7.18 -9.93
CA LEU A 46 5.15 -6.16 -9.06
C LEU A 46 5.12 -4.82 -9.79
N ALA A 47 4.14 -3.99 -9.43
CA ALA A 47 3.93 -2.68 -9.99
C ALA A 47 4.68 -1.61 -9.19
N ARG A 48 5.51 -0.81 -9.86
CA ARG A 48 6.06 0.41 -9.28
C ARG A 48 5.03 1.51 -9.40
N TYR A 49 4.68 2.16 -8.30
CA TYR A 49 3.74 3.28 -8.34
C TYR A 49 4.46 4.59 -8.60
N ILE A 50 3.86 5.42 -9.45
CA ILE A 50 4.34 6.75 -9.80
C ILE A 50 3.60 7.76 -8.93
N SER A 51 4.36 8.65 -8.31
CA SER A 51 3.80 9.85 -7.65
C SER A 51 3.00 10.67 -8.67
N PRO A 52 1.70 10.90 -8.45
CA PRO A 52 0.93 11.87 -9.23
C PRO A 52 1.50 13.28 -9.10
N SER A 53 0.97 14.23 -9.87
CA SER A 53 1.31 15.65 -9.70
C SER A 53 0.85 16.16 -8.32
N LYS A 54 1.51 17.20 -7.81
CA LYS A 54 1.22 17.80 -6.49
C LYS A 54 -0.25 18.21 -6.28
N ASN A 55 -0.95 18.57 -7.38
CA ASN A 55 -2.36 18.98 -7.35
C ASN A 55 -3.33 17.81 -7.59
N SER A 56 -2.82 16.59 -7.78
CA SER A 56 -3.67 15.43 -8.02
C SER A 56 -4.37 15.00 -6.74
N LYS A 57 -5.66 14.68 -6.85
CA LYS A 57 -6.45 14.05 -5.79
C LYS A 57 -6.36 12.52 -5.81
N ARG A 58 -5.60 11.93 -6.73
CA ARG A 58 -5.42 10.48 -6.80
C ARG A 58 -4.60 10.01 -5.61
N THR A 59 -5.15 9.07 -4.85
CA THR A 59 -4.52 8.50 -3.66
C THR A 59 -4.94 7.04 -3.55
N ILE A 60 -4.08 6.23 -2.94
CA ILE A 60 -4.32 4.81 -2.73
C ILE A 60 -5.02 4.65 -1.38
N ILE A 61 -6.35 4.53 -1.40
CA ILE A 61 -7.17 4.33 -0.19
C ILE A 61 -7.29 2.83 0.09
N ARG A 62 -6.22 2.23 0.59
CA ARG A 62 -6.29 0.95 1.32
C ARG A 62 -5.05 0.70 2.16
N THR A 63 -5.21 0.60 3.47
CA THR A 63 -4.13 0.27 4.43
C THR A 63 -4.29 -1.06 5.14
N THR A 64 -5.27 -1.88 4.78
CA THR A 64 -5.50 -3.19 5.43
C THR A 64 -4.32 -4.18 5.27
N GLY A 65 -3.38 -3.96 4.32
CA GLY A 65 -2.18 -4.80 4.23
C GLY A 65 -1.06 -4.21 3.38
N TYR A 66 0.10 -4.00 4.00
CA TYR A 66 1.32 -3.53 3.34
C TYR A 66 2.58 -3.98 4.10
N ILE A 67 3.72 -4.01 3.41
CA ILE A 67 5.04 -4.16 4.01
C ILE A 67 5.75 -2.80 3.92
N ILE A 68 6.30 -2.32 5.03
CA ILE A 68 7.00 -1.03 5.08
C ILE A 68 8.41 -1.21 5.64
N THR A 69 9.37 -0.48 5.08
CA THR A 69 10.72 -0.40 5.63
C THR A 69 10.78 0.58 6.79
N GLN A 70 11.76 0.45 7.67
CA GLN A 70 11.97 1.43 8.75
C GLN A 70 12.20 2.86 8.21
N ALA A 71 12.91 3.00 7.09
CA ALA A 71 13.14 4.29 6.43
C ALA A 71 11.83 4.88 5.88
N GLY A 72 10.99 4.05 5.26
CA GLY A 72 9.65 4.44 4.81
C GLY A 72 8.79 4.91 5.97
N ALA A 73 8.76 4.17 7.07
CA ALA A 73 8.01 4.54 8.27
C ALA A 73 8.45 5.90 8.83
N LYS A 74 9.77 6.13 8.96
CA LYS A 74 10.30 7.44 9.39
C LYS A 74 9.85 8.58 8.48
N ARG A 75 9.93 8.40 7.15
CA ARG A 75 9.44 9.41 6.20
C ARG A 75 7.95 9.69 6.38
N LEU A 76 7.11 8.66 6.54
CA LEU A 76 5.68 8.89 6.76
C LEU A 76 5.43 9.67 8.06
N LEU A 77 6.17 9.38 9.13
CA LEU A 77 6.03 10.08 10.41
C LEU A 77 6.33 11.59 10.30
N GLU A 78 7.23 12.01 9.40
CA GLU A 78 7.51 13.45 9.15
C GLU A 78 6.27 14.19 8.64
N TYR A 79 5.36 13.51 7.95
CA TYR A 79 4.09 14.09 7.43
C TYR A 79 2.90 13.83 8.35
N ALA A 80 3.01 12.90 9.29
CA ALA A 80 1.91 12.52 10.19
C ALA A 80 1.71 13.51 11.34
N TYR A 81 2.69 14.37 11.63
CA TYR A 81 2.67 15.34 12.72
C TYR A 81 2.79 16.78 12.20
N PRO A 82 2.13 17.77 12.84
CA PRO A 82 1.35 17.68 14.08
C PRO A 82 -0.13 17.29 13.89
N ILE A 83 -0.65 17.28 12.67
CA ILE A 83 -2.06 16.96 12.38
C ILE A 83 -2.17 15.45 12.11
N ARG A 84 -2.84 14.71 13.01
CA ARG A 84 -3.06 13.26 12.85
C ARG A 84 -3.74 12.97 11.52
N MET A 85 -2.97 12.46 10.57
CA MET A 85 -3.47 12.08 9.25
C MET A 85 -4.00 10.65 9.27
N PRO A 86 -5.16 10.35 8.64
CA PRO A 86 -5.61 8.98 8.50
C PRO A 86 -4.60 8.13 7.71
N SER A 87 -4.45 6.88 8.12
CA SER A 87 -3.41 5.99 7.58
C SER A 87 -3.47 5.85 6.05
N ASP A 88 -4.67 5.73 5.47
CA ASP A 88 -4.88 5.64 4.03
C ASP A 88 -4.29 6.83 3.27
N PHE A 89 -4.53 8.04 3.76
CA PHE A 89 -4.00 9.25 3.14
C PHE A 89 -2.50 9.37 3.36
N LEU A 90 -2.02 9.01 4.55
CA LEU A 90 -0.60 9.07 4.88
C LEU A 90 0.21 8.14 3.99
N THR A 91 -0.22 6.89 3.82
CA THR A 91 0.50 5.91 3.00
C THR A 91 0.22 6.10 1.50
N GLY A 92 -1.01 6.48 1.15
CA GLY A 92 -1.52 6.45 -0.22
C GLY A 92 -1.35 7.73 -1.01
N SER A 93 -1.13 8.88 -0.35
CA SER A 93 -0.95 10.18 -1.01
C SER A 93 0.51 10.38 -1.44
N LEU A 94 0.93 9.60 -2.45
CA LEU A 94 2.31 9.58 -2.94
C LEU A 94 2.83 10.95 -3.41
N GLN A 95 1.94 11.81 -3.88
CA GLN A 95 2.22 13.20 -4.28
C GLN A 95 2.61 14.11 -3.12
N MET A 96 2.29 13.72 -1.89
CA MET A 96 2.61 14.46 -0.67
C MET A 96 3.82 13.85 0.03
N THR A 97 3.82 12.53 0.24
CA THR A 97 4.88 11.86 1.01
C THR A 97 6.09 11.47 0.19
N HIS A 98 5.96 11.42 -1.14
CA HIS A 98 6.98 10.94 -2.07
C HIS A 98 7.60 9.59 -1.66
N ILE A 99 6.83 8.76 -0.95
CA ILE A 99 7.27 7.43 -0.55
C ILE A 99 7.44 6.55 -1.79
N ARG A 100 8.54 5.80 -1.85
CA ARG A 100 8.85 4.88 -2.96
C ARG A 100 7.98 3.63 -2.85
N ALA A 101 6.80 3.74 -3.44
CA ALA A 101 5.75 2.74 -3.36
C ALA A 101 5.78 1.71 -4.50
N TYR A 102 5.48 0.48 -4.15
CA TYR A 102 5.17 -0.63 -5.04
C TYR A 102 3.85 -1.26 -4.62
N GLY A 103 3.23 -2.03 -5.51
CA GLY A 103 2.09 -2.88 -5.19
C GLY A 103 2.14 -4.20 -5.94
N ILE A 104 1.41 -5.18 -5.40
CA ILE A 104 1.22 -6.50 -5.99
C ILE A 104 -0.13 -6.50 -6.71
N GLU A 105 -0.11 -6.69 -8.02
CA GLU A 105 -1.29 -6.60 -8.90
C GLU A 105 -1.61 -7.98 -9.52
N PRO A 106 -2.83 -8.52 -9.36
CA PRO A 106 -3.90 -8.02 -8.50
C PRO A 106 -3.54 -8.13 -7.01
N SER A 107 -4.32 -7.49 -6.12
CA SER A 107 -4.10 -7.56 -4.67
C SER A 107 -4.05 -9.01 -4.16
N CYS A 108 -3.16 -9.28 -3.20
CA CYS A 108 -3.01 -10.62 -2.59
C CYS A 108 -3.52 -10.69 -1.14
N VAL A 109 -3.92 -9.55 -0.56
CA VAL A 109 -4.59 -9.44 0.74
C VAL A 109 -5.96 -8.80 0.55
N PHE A 110 -7.02 -9.49 0.89
CA PHE A 110 -8.38 -9.00 0.69
C PHE A 110 -9.00 -8.59 2.02
N GLY A 111 -9.66 -7.43 2.01
CA GLY A 111 -10.42 -6.93 3.15
C GLY A 111 -11.64 -7.82 3.37
N GLY A 112 -12.02 -8.01 4.63
CA GLY A 112 -13.31 -8.62 4.96
C GLY A 112 -14.47 -7.66 4.65
N SER A 113 -15.69 -8.19 4.59
CA SER A 113 -16.92 -7.41 4.37
C SER A 113 -17.35 -6.60 5.61
N HIS A 114 -16.79 -6.88 6.78
CA HIS A 114 -17.24 -6.30 8.05
C HIS A 114 -16.06 -5.70 8.83
N SER A 115 -16.23 -4.47 9.29
CA SER A 115 -15.35 -3.84 10.27
C SER A 115 -16.00 -4.03 11.63
N GLU A 116 -15.32 -4.66 12.58
CA GLU A 116 -15.80 -4.87 13.95
C GLU A 116 -16.23 -3.54 14.61
N ILE A 117 -15.58 -2.42 14.23
CA ILE A 117 -15.91 -1.07 14.70
C ILE A 117 -17.31 -0.62 14.24
N ASN A 118 -17.77 -1.07 13.07
CA ASN A 118 -19.11 -0.73 12.56
C ASN A 118 -20.20 -1.57 13.24
N GLU A 119 -19.84 -2.67 13.90
CA GLU A 119 -20.74 -3.56 14.64
C GLU A 119 -20.84 -3.17 16.13
N MET A 120 -20.02 -2.23 16.59
CA MET A 120 -20.16 -1.64 17.92
C MET A 120 -21.42 -0.76 17.96
N GLU A 121 -22.48 -1.25 18.64
CA GLU A 121 -23.73 -0.50 18.87
C GLU A 121 -23.50 0.76 19.69
N ASP A 122 -22.48 0.77 20.56
CA ASP A 122 -22.16 1.90 21.42
C ASP A 122 -20.72 2.36 21.24
N ARG A 123 -20.55 3.59 20.75
CA ARG A 123 -19.22 4.17 20.45
C ARG A 123 -18.73 5.13 21.53
N TYR A 124 -19.56 5.40 22.55
CA TYR A 124 -19.33 6.47 23.52
C TYR A 124 -19.53 6.05 24.97
N ASN A 125 -19.72 4.76 25.25
CA ASN A 125 -19.73 4.21 26.61
C ASN A 125 -18.35 3.70 27.03
#